data_AF-A0A7S3C425-F1
#
_entry.id   AF-A0A7S3C425-F1
#
_cell.length_a   1.000
_cell.length_b   1.000
_cell.length_c   1.000
_cell.angle_alpha   90.00
_cell.angle_beta   90.00
_cell.angle_gamma   90.00
#
_symmetry.space_group_name_H-M   'P 1'
#
loop_
_entity.id
_entity.type
_entity.pdbx_description
1 polymer ?
#
loop_
_entity_poly.entity_id
_entity_poly.type
_entity_poly.pdbx_seq_one_letter_code
_entity_poly.pdbx_strand_id
1 'polypeptide(L)'
;PWISEMYGYVFGCAEVGLNHSVSDTFMLYPGYSPPNDPFPLVLHYGLTFDVNDYAFDKHWYKNNVFYQECPGQTFVEPIPVESLAEREGSLEWRRKEIALFCVWTLFESMQWHNQRRCGGPGVSEKKIRYTCSTNKENVRRCKPKKDSEPVFDAKAELLTHCADKETACCDWASKGECEKNPGFMAEACATSCGLCGDNAGQCVGGDGGDGATGGDHRVAAAP
;
A
#
# COMPACT_ATOMS: atom_id res chain seq x y z
N PRO A 1 0.10 -28.39 8.23
CA PRO A 1 -1.27 -28.66 8.71
C PRO A 1 -2.24 -28.68 7.53
N TRP A 2 -2.49 -29.87 7.00
CA TRP A 2 -3.48 -30.10 5.93
C TRP A 2 -4.90 -30.08 6.50
N ILE A 3 -5.85 -29.87 5.59
CA ILE A 3 -7.28 -29.58 5.79
C ILE A 3 -8.04 -30.81 6.30
N SER A 4 -7.68 -31.33 7.48
CA SER A 4 -8.36 -32.49 8.09
C SER A 4 -9.85 -32.23 8.36
N GLU A 5 -10.26 -30.97 8.51
CA GLU A 5 -11.67 -30.59 8.73
C GLU A 5 -12.57 -30.89 7.53
N MET A 6 -12.08 -30.78 6.29
CA MET A 6 -12.90 -31.04 5.09
C MET A 6 -13.07 -32.53 4.82
N TYR A 7 -12.03 -33.33 5.04
CA TYR A 7 -12.11 -34.78 4.82
C TYR A 7 -13.01 -35.47 5.85
N GLY A 8 -12.96 -35.03 7.12
CA GLY A 8 -13.85 -35.54 8.16
C GLY A 8 -15.33 -35.31 7.85
N TYR A 9 -15.68 -34.13 7.31
CA TYR A 9 -17.04 -33.84 6.86
C TYR A 9 -17.51 -34.80 5.77
N VAL A 10 -16.69 -35.04 4.74
CA VAL A 10 -17.05 -35.93 3.62
C VAL A 10 -17.29 -37.37 4.10
N PHE A 11 -16.43 -37.90 4.96
CA PHE A 11 -16.62 -39.24 5.53
C PHE A 11 -17.86 -39.31 6.43
N GLY A 12 -18.08 -38.30 7.29
CA GLY A 12 -19.26 -38.24 8.16
C GLY A 12 -20.57 -38.20 7.38
N CYS A 13 -20.64 -37.40 6.31
CA CYS A 13 -21.81 -37.34 5.44
C CYS A 13 -22.06 -38.67 4.70
N ALA A 14 -21.01 -39.36 4.26
CA ALA A 14 -21.15 -40.68 3.64
C ALA A 14 -21.73 -41.71 4.63
N GLU A 15 -21.27 -41.72 5.89
CA GLU A 15 -21.77 -42.62 6.94
C GLU A 15 -23.28 -42.42 7.22
N VAL A 16 -23.78 -41.19 7.17
CA VAL A 16 -25.21 -40.90 7.39
C VAL A 16 -26.06 -40.95 6.11
N GLY A 17 -25.49 -41.37 4.99
CA GLY A 17 -26.19 -41.51 3.71
C GLY A 17 -26.50 -40.17 3.02
N LEU A 18 -25.79 -39.10 3.34
CA LEU A 18 -25.89 -37.82 2.64
C LEU A 18 -25.08 -37.85 1.35
N ASN A 19 -25.68 -37.33 0.28
CA ASN A 19 -25.06 -37.25 -1.04
C ASN A 19 -24.40 -35.89 -1.24
N HIS A 20 -23.22 -35.86 -1.87
CA HIS A 20 -22.48 -34.62 -2.12
C HIS A 20 -22.63 -34.18 -3.57
N SER A 21 -22.84 -32.88 -3.81
CA SER A 21 -22.60 -32.28 -5.13
C SER A 21 -21.24 -31.60 -5.13
N VAL A 22 -20.46 -31.85 -6.18
CA VAL A 22 -19.21 -31.13 -6.44
C VAL A 22 -19.50 -30.11 -7.52
N SER A 23 -19.12 -28.86 -7.28
CA SER A 23 -19.26 -27.75 -8.21
C SER A 23 -17.94 -27.01 -8.30
N ASP A 24 -17.49 -26.77 -9.53
CA ASP A 24 -16.36 -25.91 -9.88
C ASP A 24 -16.77 -24.43 -10.04
N THR A 25 -18.06 -24.13 -9.88
CA THR A 25 -18.64 -22.78 -9.98
C THR A 25 -18.92 -22.14 -8.64
N PHE A 26 -18.70 -22.82 -7.51
CA PHE A 26 -18.96 -22.25 -6.18
C PHE A 26 -17.75 -21.50 -5.62
N MET A 27 -16.57 -22.12 -5.67
CA MET A 27 -15.34 -21.61 -5.03
C MET A 27 -14.17 -21.63 -6.01
N LEU A 28 -13.40 -20.55 -6.04
CA LEU A 28 -12.18 -20.43 -6.84
C LEU A 28 -11.02 -19.94 -5.98
N TYR A 29 -9.84 -20.50 -6.20
CA TYR A 29 -8.60 -19.94 -5.65
C TYR A 29 -8.12 -18.80 -6.55
N PRO A 30 -7.78 -17.62 -5.99
CA PRO A 30 -7.12 -16.56 -6.74
C PRO A 30 -5.89 -17.09 -7.50
N GLY A 31 -5.76 -16.68 -8.76
CA GLY A 31 -4.71 -17.17 -9.65
C GLY A 31 -5.03 -18.50 -10.34
N TYR A 32 -6.21 -19.10 -10.17
CA TYR A 32 -6.68 -20.21 -11.02
C TYR A 32 -7.42 -19.66 -12.24
N SER A 33 -7.48 -20.43 -13.32
CA SER A 33 -8.28 -20.05 -14.49
C SER A 33 -9.77 -20.03 -14.09
N PRO A 34 -10.47 -18.91 -14.28
CA PRO A 34 -11.88 -18.83 -13.93
C PRO A 34 -12.74 -19.69 -14.87
N PRO A 35 -13.83 -20.29 -14.36
CA PRO A 35 -14.81 -20.94 -15.22
C PRO A 35 -15.52 -19.91 -16.10
N ASN A 36 -16.18 -20.38 -17.16
CA ASN A 36 -17.16 -19.56 -17.88
C ASN A 36 -18.33 -19.21 -16.94
N ASP A 37 -19.04 -18.11 -17.21
CA ASP A 37 -20.16 -17.67 -16.36
C ASP A 37 -21.13 -18.82 -16.04
N PRO A 38 -21.65 -18.89 -14.80
CA PRO A 38 -21.60 -17.86 -13.75
C PRO A 38 -20.29 -17.82 -12.95
N PHE A 39 -19.97 -16.62 -12.48
CA PHE A 39 -18.81 -16.33 -11.65
C PHE A 39 -18.85 -17.05 -10.28
N PRO A 40 -17.70 -17.50 -9.74
CA PRO A 40 -17.65 -18.16 -8.43
C PRO A 40 -18.11 -17.27 -7.29
N LEU A 41 -18.94 -17.84 -6.40
CA LEU A 41 -19.49 -17.12 -5.24
C LEU A 41 -18.43 -16.85 -4.16
N VAL A 42 -17.44 -17.72 -4.02
CA VAL A 42 -16.42 -17.67 -2.96
C VAL A 42 -15.01 -17.64 -3.54
N LEU A 43 -14.22 -16.63 -3.15
CA LEU A 43 -12.78 -16.58 -3.43
C LEU A 43 -11.99 -17.07 -2.22
N HIS A 44 -11.32 -18.22 -2.38
CA HIS A 44 -10.56 -18.83 -1.30
C HIS A 44 -9.07 -18.50 -1.42
N TYR A 45 -8.62 -17.43 -0.74
CA TYR A 45 -7.25 -16.91 -0.78
C TYR A 45 -6.25 -17.70 0.12
N GLY A 46 -6.40 -19.03 0.19
CA GLY A 46 -5.58 -19.89 1.04
C GLY A 46 -4.18 -20.21 0.51
N LEU A 47 -3.93 -19.97 -0.79
CA LEU A 47 -2.66 -20.26 -1.48
C LEU A 47 -1.96 -18.97 -1.90
N THR A 48 -0.63 -19.04 -2.06
CA THR A 48 0.17 -17.97 -2.66
C THR A 48 -0.24 -17.75 -4.12
N PHE A 49 -0.47 -16.50 -4.51
CA PHE A 49 -0.70 -16.11 -5.90
C PHE A 49 0.01 -14.79 -6.24
N ASP A 50 0.16 -14.53 -7.53
CA ASP A 50 0.83 -13.34 -8.04
C ASP A 50 0.16 -12.77 -9.29
N VAL A 51 0.28 -11.46 -9.43
CA VAL A 51 -0.17 -10.68 -10.58
C VAL A 51 0.97 -9.73 -10.95
N ASN A 52 1.67 -10.04 -12.05
CA ASN A 52 2.84 -9.31 -12.50
C ASN A 52 3.97 -9.32 -11.44
N ASP A 53 4.25 -8.17 -10.83
CA ASP A 53 5.22 -8.00 -9.76
C ASP A 53 4.57 -7.84 -8.38
N TYR A 54 3.25 -7.97 -8.28
CA TYR A 54 2.53 -8.07 -7.01
C TYR A 54 2.31 -9.52 -6.63
N ALA A 55 2.39 -9.84 -5.34
CA ALA A 55 2.06 -11.17 -4.84
C ALA A 55 1.38 -11.08 -3.47
N PHE A 56 0.62 -12.12 -3.13
CA PHE A 56 -0.08 -12.19 -1.86
C PHE A 56 -0.02 -13.60 -1.26
N ASP A 57 0.22 -13.64 0.05
CA ASP A 57 0.03 -14.81 0.89
C ASP A 57 -0.36 -14.37 2.30
N LYS A 58 -1.50 -14.85 2.79
CA LYS A 58 -2.00 -14.50 4.14
C LYS A 58 -1.02 -14.87 5.26
N HIS A 59 -0.15 -15.86 5.05
CA HIS A 59 0.76 -16.34 6.09
C HIS A 59 1.95 -15.39 6.31
N TRP A 60 2.26 -14.49 5.37
CA TRP A 60 3.28 -13.44 5.56
C TRP A 60 2.91 -12.48 6.70
N TYR A 61 1.62 -12.43 7.00
CA TYR A 61 0.99 -11.50 7.91
C TYR A 61 0.65 -12.14 9.27
N LYS A 62 0.84 -13.46 9.44
CA LYS A 62 0.38 -14.23 10.62
C LYS A 62 0.83 -13.71 12.01
N ASN A 63 1.96 -13.00 12.07
CA ASN A 63 2.55 -12.51 13.32
C ASN A 63 2.25 -11.03 13.57
N ASN A 64 1.63 -10.35 12.60
CA ASN A 64 1.36 -8.92 12.69
C ASN A 64 0.00 -8.71 13.37
N VAL A 65 -0.05 -7.70 14.24
CA VAL A 65 -1.21 -7.40 15.06
C VAL A 65 -2.12 -6.38 14.36
N PHE A 66 -2.51 -6.66 13.11
CA PHE A 66 -3.17 -5.68 12.20
C PHE A 66 -4.37 -4.94 12.79
N TYR A 67 -5.10 -5.58 13.70
CA TYR A 67 -6.39 -5.12 14.19
C TYR A 67 -6.39 -4.77 15.67
N GLN A 68 -5.28 -4.89 16.41
CA GLN A 68 -5.29 -4.57 17.85
C GLN A 68 -4.74 -3.17 18.14
N GLU A 69 -3.86 -2.65 17.28
CA GLU A 69 -3.17 -1.37 17.45
C GLU A 69 -3.74 -0.27 16.54
N CYS A 70 -3.51 0.99 16.89
CA CYS A 70 -3.89 2.16 16.09
C CYS A 70 -2.68 3.08 15.84
N PRO A 71 -2.42 3.51 14.60
CA PRO A 71 -3.07 3.05 13.37
C PRO A 71 -2.72 1.58 13.10
N GLY A 72 -3.70 0.77 12.77
CA GLY A 72 -3.51 -0.65 12.50
C GLY A 72 -2.83 -0.85 11.15
N GLN A 73 -1.97 -1.87 11.08
CA GLN A 73 -1.36 -2.24 9.81
C GLN A 73 -2.42 -2.79 8.83
N THR A 74 -2.16 -2.66 7.53
CA THR A 74 -2.96 -3.30 6.48
C THR A 74 -2.12 -4.25 5.64
N PHE A 75 -2.78 -4.99 4.75
CA PHE A 75 -2.10 -5.68 3.65
C PHE A 75 -1.39 -4.65 2.75
N VAL A 76 -0.38 -5.11 2.01
CA VAL A 76 0.28 -4.30 0.97
C VAL A 76 -0.77 -3.87 -0.05
N GLU A 77 -0.79 -2.59 -0.38
CA GLU A 77 -1.67 -2.02 -1.39
C GLU A 77 -1.53 -2.78 -2.72
N PRO A 78 -2.63 -3.33 -3.28
CA PRO A 78 -2.59 -4.03 -4.55
C PRO A 78 -2.35 -3.09 -5.73
N ILE A 79 -1.88 -3.63 -6.85
CA ILE A 79 -1.80 -2.86 -8.09
C ILE A 79 -3.21 -2.56 -8.64
N PRO A 80 -3.41 -1.41 -9.29
CA PRO A 80 -4.67 -1.07 -9.95
C PRO A 80 -4.96 -2.04 -11.12
N VAL A 81 -6.22 -2.41 -11.32
CA VAL A 81 -6.63 -3.35 -12.39
C VAL A 81 -6.31 -2.78 -13.78
N GLU A 82 -6.34 -1.46 -13.90
CA GLU A 82 -6.01 -0.70 -15.12
C GLU A 82 -4.54 -0.83 -15.52
N SER A 83 -3.67 -1.30 -14.61
CA SER A 83 -2.25 -1.55 -14.90
C SER A 83 -1.98 -2.92 -15.54
N LEU A 84 -3.00 -3.75 -15.73
CA LEU A 84 -2.85 -5.03 -16.41
C LEU A 84 -2.55 -4.84 -17.89
N ALA A 85 -1.51 -5.51 -18.39
CA ALA A 85 -1.09 -5.45 -19.79
C ALA A 85 -1.92 -6.36 -20.70
N GLU A 86 -2.64 -7.32 -20.11
CA GLU A 86 -3.50 -8.24 -20.85
C GLU A 86 -4.68 -7.52 -21.48
N ARG A 87 -5.13 -8.02 -22.64
CA ARG A 87 -6.35 -7.52 -23.27
C ARG A 87 -7.55 -7.76 -22.33
N GLU A 88 -8.27 -6.69 -22.03
CA GLU A 88 -9.50 -6.73 -21.24
C GLU A 88 -10.49 -7.77 -21.77
N GLY A 89 -11.09 -8.53 -20.86
CA GLY A 89 -12.00 -9.64 -21.18
C GLY A 89 -11.32 -10.93 -21.68
N SER A 90 -9.99 -10.97 -21.86
CA SER A 90 -9.28 -12.24 -22.09
C SER A 90 -9.29 -13.13 -20.83
N LEU A 91 -9.13 -14.45 -21.01
CA LEU A 91 -9.10 -15.40 -19.88
C LEU A 91 -8.01 -15.06 -18.86
N GLU A 92 -6.82 -14.68 -19.33
CA GLU A 92 -5.70 -14.28 -18.44
C GLU A 92 -5.95 -12.93 -17.76
N TRP A 93 -6.55 -11.96 -18.47
CA TRP A 93 -6.97 -10.70 -17.84
C TRP A 93 -7.99 -10.97 -16.73
N ARG A 94 -9.03 -11.76 -17.01
CA ARG A 94 -10.08 -12.09 -16.05
C ARG A 94 -9.51 -12.84 -14.84
N ARG A 95 -8.60 -13.80 -15.06
CA ARG A 95 -7.88 -14.49 -13.99
C ARG A 95 -7.15 -13.52 -13.05
N LYS A 96 -6.45 -12.53 -13.61
CA LYS A 96 -5.70 -11.52 -12.84
C LYS A 96 -6.62 -10.52 -12.15
N GLU A 97 -7.67 -10.06 -12.81
CA GLU A 97 -8.68 -9.17 -12.26
C GLU A 97 -9.34 -9.79 -11.02
N ILE A 98 -9.72 -11.06 -11.07
CA ILE A 98 -10.30 -11.78 -9.92
C ILE A 98 -9.32 -11.84 -8.75
N ALA A 99 -8.05 -12.13 -9.05
CA ALA A 99 -7.01 -12.19 -8.05
C ALA A 99 -6.82 -10.81 -7.38
N LEU A 100 -6.80 -9.73 -8.16
CA LEU A 100 -6.73 -8.35 -7.66
C LEU A 100 -7.98 -7.96 -6.86
N PHE A 101 -9.17 -8.29 -7.35
CA PHE A 101 -10.43 -8.02 -6.65
C PHE A 101 -10.43 -8.62 -5.24
N CYS A 102 -9.93 -9.84 -5.08
CA CYS A 102 -9.80 -10.49 -3.78
C CYS A 102 -8.95 -9.68 -2.79
N VAL A 103 -7.78 -9.20 -3.21
CA VAL A 103 -6.87 -8.44 -2.32
C VAL A 103 -7.27 -7.00 -2.13
N TRP A 104 -7.88 -6.37 -3.14
CA TRP A 104 -8.49 -5.04 -3.00
C TRP A 104 -9.58 -5.06 -1.94
N THR A 105 -10.48 -6.06 -1.99
CA THR A 105 -11.55 -6.22 -1.00
C THR A 105 -10.98 -6.34 0.41
N LEU A 106 -9.92 -7.13 0.60
CA LEU A 106 -9.26 -7.30 1.89
C LEU A 106 -8.59 -6.00 2.37
N PHE A 107 -7.87 -5.32 1.47
CA PHE A 107 -7.18 -4.05 1.76
C PHE A 107 -8.18 -2.97 2.17
N GLU A 108 -9.23 -2.74 1.37
CA GLU A 108 -10.27 -1.74 1.66
C GLU A 108 -11.02 -2.03 2.94
N SER A 109 -11.31 -3.31 3.23
CA SER A 109 -11.95 -3.71 4.49
C SER A 109 -11.10 -3.35 5.71
N MET A 110 -9.78 -3.51 5.61
CA MET A 110 -8.84 -3.12 6.66
C MET A 110 -8.71 -1.60 6.80
N GLN A 111 -8.70 -0.87 5.69
CA GLN A 111 -8.74 0.60 5.71
C GLN A 111 -10.02 1.12 6.37
N TRP A 112 -11.17 0.52 6.02
CA TRP A 112 -12.46 0.86 6.59
C TRP A 112 -12.54 0.55 8.10
N HIS A 113 -11.97 -0.57 8.53
CA HIS A 113 -11.85 -0.91 9.95
C HIS A 113 -11.03 0.14 10.70
N ASN A 114 -9.86 0.51 10.17
CA ASN A 114 -9.00 1.53 10.76
C ASN A 114 -9.68 2.90 10.81
N GLN A 115 -10.35 3.32 9.74
CA GLN A 115 -11.07 4.59 9.71
C GLN A 115 -12.11 4.68 10.82
N ARG A 116 -12.84 3.58 11.08
CA ARG A 116 -13.88 3.52 12.12
C ARG A 116 -13.32 3.42 13.52
N ARG A 117 -12.28 2.62 13.72
CA ARG A 117 -11.73 2.30 15.04
C ARG A 117 -10.71 3.33 15.51
N CYS A 118 -9.82 3.73 14.62
CA CYS A 118 -8.65 4.56 14.90
C CYS A 118 -8.83 6.01 14.45
N GLY A 119 -9.92 6.35 13.75
CA GLY A 119 -10.19 7.71 13.28
C GLY A 119 -9.33 8.16 12.08
N GLY A 120 -8.61 7.23 11.45
CA GLY A 120 -7.74 7.50 10.31
C GLY A 120 -7.40 6.23 9.52
N PRO A 121 -6.71 6.35 8.38
CA PRO A 121 -6.34 5.22 7.55
C PRO A 121 -5.35 4.29 8.27
N GLY A 122 -5.38 3.01 7.91
CA GLY A 122 -4.39 2.04 8.35
C GLY A 122 -3.05 2.27 7.64
N VAL A 123 -1.99 1.67 8.19
CA VAL A 123 -0.64 1.76 7.64
C VAL A 123 -0.37 0.54 6.76
N SER A 124 -0.25 0.76 5.46
CA SER A 124 0.25 -0.26 4.53
C SER A 124 1.77 -0.26 4.48
N GLU A 125 2.36 -1.44 4.39
CA GLU A 125 3.75 -1.57 3.93
C GLU A 125 3.89 -0.95 2.52
N LYS A 126 5.04 -0.34 2.23
CA LYS A 126 5.35 0.28 0.92
C LYS A 126 5.28 -0.76 -0.20
N LYS A 127 5.05 -0.34 -1.44
CA LYS A 127 4.85 -1.20 -2.63
C LYS A 127 5.99 -2.22 -2.82
N ILE A 128 5.81 -3.43 -2.27
CA ILE A 128 6.78 -4.53 -2.39
C ILE A 128 6.59 -5.21 -3.74
N ARG A 129 7.66 -5.28 -4.54
CA ARG A 129 7.69 -6.04 -5.78
C ARG A 129 8.22 -7.45 -5.53
N TYR A 130 7.61 -8.44 -6.15
CA TYR A 130 7.93 -9.85 -5.98
C TYR A 130 8.46 -10.48 -7.27
N THR A 131 9.29 -11.51 -7.09
CA THR A 131 9.59 -12.51 -8.12
C THR A 131 9.04 -13.83 -7.66
N CYS A 132 8.26 -14.48 -8.53
CA CYS A 132 7.57 -15.71 -8.22
C CYS A 132 8.04 -16.83 -9.14
N SER A 133 8.18 -18.02 -8.57
CA SER A 133 8.51 -19.24 -9.32
C SER A 133 7.66 -20.40 -8.82
N THR A 134 7.40 -21.35 -9.71
CA THR A 134 6.69 -22.59 -9.38
C THR A 134 7.72 -23.71 -9.27
N ASN A 135 7.72 -24.45 -8.17
CA ASN A 135 8.62 -25.59 -8.00
C ASN A 135 8.14 -26.82 -8.80
N LYS A 136 8.91 -27.92 -8.76
CA LYS A 136 8.56 -29.19 -9.43
C LYS A 136 7.29 -29.86 -8.90
N GLU A 137 6.79 -29.42 -7.76
CA GLU A 137 5.59 -29.95 -7.09
C GLU A 137 4.37 -29.03 -7.32
N ASN A 138 4.44 -28.13 -8.31
CA ASN A 138 3.41 -27.13 -8.60
C ASN A 138 3.10 -26.15 -7.45
N VAL A 139 4.04 -25.96 -6.51
CA VAL A 139 3.91 -24.98 -5.44
C VAL A 139 4.45 -23.63 -5.92
N ARG A 140 3.58 -22.62 -5.93
CA ARG A 140 3.95 -21.23 -6.22
C ARG A 140 4.65 -20.61 -5.01
N ARG A 141 5.83 -20.02 -5.20
CA ARG A 141 6.55 -19.29 -4.16
C ARG A 141 7.02 -17.94 -4.68
N CYS A 142 6.83 -16.92 -3.87
CA CYS A 142 7.22 -15.55 -4.17
C CYS A 142 8.26 -15.05 -3.18
N LYS A 143 9.21 -14.25 -3.67
CA LYS A 143 10.22 -13.57 -2.86
C LYS A 143 10.26 -12.09 -3.24
N PRO A 144 10.43 -11.17 -2.28
CA PRO A 144 10.68 -9.77 -2.59
C PRO A 144 11.87 -9.62 -3.54
N LYS A 145 11.76 -8.76 -4.54
CA LYS A 145 12.89 -8.35 -5.39
C LYS A 145 13.90 -7.59 -4.52
N LYS A 146 15.21 -7.81 -4.71
CA LYS A 146 16.24 -7.02 -4.01
C LYS A 146 16.19 -5.54 -4.37
N ASP A 147 15.68 -5.24 -5.55
CA ASP A 147 15.45 -3.89 -6.07
C ASP A 147 14.05 -3.36 -5.68
N SER A 148 13.34 -4.03 -4.75
CA SER A 148 12.28 -3.35 -4.02
C SER A 148 12.95 -2.19 -3.30
N GLU A 149 12.68 -0.98 -3.78
CA GLU A 149 13.48 0.19 -3.46
C GLU A 149 13.69 0.31 -1.94
N PRO A 150 14.95 0.41 -1.44
CA PRO A 150 15.16 1.17 -0.22
C PRO A 150 14.60 2.56 -0.45
N VAL A 151 13.86 3.04 0.54
CA VAL A 151 13.24 4.37 0.57
C VAL A 151 14.21 5.43 0.06
N PHE A 152 13.97 5.92 -1.15
CA PHE A 152 14.18 7.33 -1.46
C PHE A 152 12.83 7.88 -1.89
N ASP A 153 11.99 8.02 -0.88
CA ASP A 153 10.87 8.93 -0.95
C ASP A 153 11.45 10.35 -1.02
N ALA A 154 11.68 10.84 -2.24
CA ALA A 154 12.11 12.22 -2.49
C ALA A 154 11.14 13.26 -1.90
N LYS A 155 9.95 12.84 -1.42
CA LYS A 155 8.96 13.69 -0.76
C LYS A 155 8.99 13.57 0.77
N ALA A 156 9.55 12.50 1.35
CA ALA A 156 9.69 12.32 2.80
C ALA A 156 11.09 12.60 3.35
N GLU A 157 12.16 12.57 2.55
CA GLU A 157 13.45 13.12 3.00
C GLU A 157 13.41 14.65 3.17
N LEU A 158 12.49 15.33 2.49
CA LEU A 158 12.26 16.76 2.70
C LEU A 158 11.69 17.06 4.09
N LEU A 159 10.97 16.14 4.72
CA LEU A 159 10.34 16.36 6.03
C LEU A 159 11.24 16.00 7.23
N THR A 160 12.19 15.09 7.06
CA THR A 160 13.13 14.70 8.14
C THR A 160 14.48 15.42 8.11
N HIS A 161 14.89 16.01 6.97
CA HIS A 161 16.07 16.88 6.85
C HIS A 161 15.70 18.23 6.22
N CYS A 162 14.64 18.85 6.73
CA CYS A 162 14.20 20.16 6.25
C CYS A 162 15.02 21.28 6.87
N ALA A 163 16.17 21.59 6.26
CA ALA A 163 17.02 22.70 6.64
C ALA A 163 17.61 23.37 5.39
N ASP A 164 17.82 24.68 5.46
CA ASP A 164 18.60 25.40 4.48
C ASP A 164 20.08 24.98 4.59
N LYS A 165 20.68 24.63 3.45
CA LYS A 165 22.09 24.22 3.33
C LYS A 165 23.02 25.40 2.99
N GLU A 166 22.45 26.51 2.54
CA GLU A 166 23.17 27.71 2.12
C GLU A 166 22.80 28.92 2.97
N THR A 167 23.80 29.72 3.35
CA THR A 167 23.57 30.93 4.16
C THR A 167 22.79 32.02 3.41
N ALA A 168 22.77 31.96 2.07
CA ALA A 168 22.10 32.92 1.21
C ALA A 168 20.64 32.54 0.87
N CYS A 169 20.11 31.44 1.42
CA CYS A 169 18.76 30.95 1.10
C CYS A 169 17.66 32.00 1.33
N CYS A 170 17.77 32.80 2.38
CA CYS A 170 16.82 33.88 2.67
C CYS A 170 16.84 34.99 1.62
N ASP A 171 18.02 35.37 1.14
CA ASP A 171 18.19 36.40 0.10
C ASP A 171 17.66 35.92 -1.24
N TRP A 172 17.90 34.65 -1.58
CA TRP A 172 17.41 34.04 -2.81
C TRP A 172 15.89 33.85 -2.79
N ALA A 173 15.34 33.38 -1.66
CA ALA A 173 13.89 33.30 -1.48
C ALA A 173 13.22 34.68 -1.60
N SER A 174 13.81 35.73 -0.99
CA SER A 174 13.31 37.11 -1.09
C SER A 174 13.37 37.68 -2.52
N LYS A 175 14.22 37.14 -3.39
CA LYS A 175 14.35 37.51 -4.81
C LYS A 175 13.44 36.68 -5.73
N GLY A 176 12.63 35.78 -5.17
CA GLY A 176 11.70 34.91 -5.90
C GLY A 176 12.38 33.72 -6.57
N GLU A 177 13.51 33.25 -6.04
CA GLU A 177 14.17 32.05 -6.58
C GLU A 177 13.35 30.78 -6.31
N CYS A 178 12.46 30.78 -5.32
CA CYS A 178 11.56 29.66 -5.06
C CYS A 178 10.63 29.37 -6.26
N GLU A 179 10.16 30.41 -6.97
CA GLU A 179 9.39 30.23 -8.20
C GLU A 179 10.25 30.14 -9.46
N LYS A 180 11.36 30.90 -9.53
CA LYS A 180 12.23 30.95 -10.71
C LYS A 180 13.14 29.73 -10.85
N ASN A 181 13.55 29.13 -9.74
CA ASN A 181 14.47 27.99 -9.69
C ASN A 181 14.05 26.94 -8.64
N PRO A 182 12.86 26.34 -8.81
CA PRO A 182 12.22 25.50 -7.79
C PRO A 182 13.03 24.23 -7.47
N GLY A 183 13.76 23.67 -8.44
CA GLY A 183 14.55 22.45 -8.25
C GLY A 183 15.74 22.68 -7.31
N PHE A 184 16.54 23.71 -7.58
CA PHE A 184 17.68 24.06 -6.73
C PHE A 184 17.22 24.50 -5.34
N MET A 185 16.19 25.34 -5.27
CA MET A 185 15.71 25.87 -4.01
C MET A 185 15.05 24.82 -3.13
N ALA A 186 14.41 23.79 -3.70
CA ALA A 186 13.88 22.67 -2.91
C ALA A 186 14.98 21.80 -2.27
N GLU A 187 16.15 21.70 -2.92
CA GLU A 187 17.26 20.89 -2.42
C GLU A 187 18.16 21.65 -1.43
N ALA A 188 18.39 22.94 -1.69
CA ALA A 188 19.32 23.78 -0.93
C ALA A 188 18.64 24.67 0.11
N CYS A 189 17.38 25.07 -0.12
CA CYS A 189 16.70 26.14 0.62
C CYS A 189 15.26 25.78 1.00
N ALA A 190 15.05 24.52 1.40
CA ALA A 190 13.73 23.95 1.67
C ALA A 190 12.94 24.71 2.74
N THR A 191 13.62 25.27 3.75
CA THR A 191 13.01 26.03 4.83
C THR A 191 12.64 27.43 4.37
N SER A 192 13.58 28.14 3.74
CA SER A 192 13.36 29.48 3.18
C SER A 192 12.25 29.52 2.12
N CYS A 193 12.04 28.42 1.37
CA CYS A 193 10.95 28.31 0.39
C CYS A 193 9.64 27.76 0.95
N GLY A 194 9.53 27.55 2.27
CA GLY A 194 8.28 27.11 2.90
C GLY A 194 7.86 25.69 2.54
N LEU A 195 8.82 24.82 2.20
CA LEU A 195 8.57 23.43 1.81
C LEU A 195 8.62 22.45 3.00
N CYS A 196 8.99 22.96 4.18
CA CYS A 196 8.98 22.23 5.45
C CYS A 196 7.59 22.24 6.10
N GLY A 197 7.35 21.37 7.10
CA GLY A 197 6.15 21.37 7.95
C GLY A 197 6.01 22.63 8.82
N ASP A 198 5.64 22.49 10.10
CA ASP A 198 5.17 23.59 10.98
C ASP A 198 6.10 24.81 11.20
N ASN A 199 7.26 24.89 10.53
CA ASN A 199 8.14 26.08 10.44
C ASN A 199 8.35 26.55 8.97
N ALA A 200 7.35 26.37 8.10
CA ALA A 200 7.39 26.85 6.72
C ALA A 200 7.49 28.39 6.66
N GLY A 201 8.61 28.91 6.13
CA GLY A 201 8.72 30.33 5.75
C GLY A 201 9.30 31.28 6.80
N GLN A 202 9.94 30.77 7.87
CA GLN A 202 10.69 31.63 8.80
C GLN A 202 12.17 31.68 8.43
N CYS A 203 12.61 32.81 7.88
CA CYS A 203 14.02 33.15 7.72
C CYS A 203 14.62 33.43 9.12
N VAL A 204 15.06 32.40 9.84
CA VAL A 204 15.73 32.59 11.13
C VAL A 204 17.22 32.81 10.87
N GLY A 205 17.62 34.08 10.73
CA GLY A 205 19.03 34.45 10.72
C GLY A 205 19.70 34.01 12.01
N GLY A 206 20.73 33.18 11.90
CA GLY A 206 21.50 32.74 13.06
C GLY A 206 22.31 33.89 13.65
N ASP A 207 21.87 34.44 14.77
CA ASP A 207 22.76 34.90 15.83
C ASP A 207 22.01 34.89 17.17
N GLY A 208 22.67 34.45 18.23
CA GLY A 208 22.05 34.23 19.55
C GLY A 208 21.57 35.53 20.20
N GLY A 209 20.44 35.46 20.94
CA GLY A 209 20.02 36.53 21.84
C GLY A 209 18.55 36.49 22.25
N ASP A 210 18.35 36.42 23.56
CA ASP A 210 17.14 36.64 24.36
C ASP A 210 15.97 37.44 23.75
N GLY A 211 14.73 37.01 24.06
CA GLY A 211 13.65 37.94 24.39
C GLY A 211 12.48 38.11 23.41
N ALA A 212 11.36 37.54 23.80
CA ALA A 212 10.03 38.17 23.87
C ALA A 212 9.20 38.52 22.60
N THR A 213 7.92 38.18 22.76
CA THR A 213 6.68 38.75 22.18
C THR A 213 6.16 38.21 20.86
N GLY A 214 4.95 37.65 20.95
CA GLY A 214 4.13 37.24 19.82
C GLY A 214 3.62 38.41 19.00
N GLY A 215 3.37 38.12 17.73
CA GLY A 215 2.72 39.01 16.77
C GLY A 215 1.87 38.19 15.82
N ASP A 216 0.57 38.23 16.06
CA ASP A 216 -0.51 37.70 15.22
C ASP A 216 -0.50 38.41 13.85
N HIS A 217 -0.35 37.68 12.74
CA HIS A 217 -0.54 38.21 11.38
C HIS A 217 -1.54 37.33 10.62
N ARG A 218 -2.81 37.65 10.81
CA ARG A 218 -3.87 37.35 9.84
C ARG A 218 -3.54 38.05 8.53
N VAL A 219 -3.36 37.29 7.45
CA VAL A 219 -3.36 37.84 6.09
C VAL A 219 -4.71 37.57 5.45
N ALA A 220 -5.31 38.67 5.01
CA ALA A 220 -6.65 38.78 4.45
C ALA A 220 -6.81 37.99 3.15
N ALA A 221 -7.98 37.38 3.00
CA ALA A 221 -8.53 37.04 1.69
C ALA A 221 -8.87 38.35 0.95
N ALA A 222 -8.54 38.41 -0.35
CA ALA A 222 -8.95 39.47 -1.25
C ALA A 222 -9.14 38.89 -2.65
N PRO A 223 -9.88 39.59 -3.52
CA PRO A 223 -11.32 39.44 -3.77
C PRO A 223 -11.67 38.43 -4.88
#